data_AF-A0A0D8XDS5-F1
#
_entry.id   AF-A0A0D8XDS5-F1
#
_cell.length_a   1.000
_cell.length_b   1.000
_cell.length_c   1.000
_cell.angle_alpha   90.00
_cell.angle_beta   90.00
_cell.angle_gamma   90.00
#
_symmetry.space_group_name_H-M   'P 1'
#
loop_
_entity.id
_entity.type
_entity.pdbx_description
1 polymer ?
#
loop_
_entity_poly.entity_id
_entity_poly.type
_entity_poly.pdbx_seq_one_letter_code
_entity_poly.pdbx_strand_id
1 'polypeptide(L)'
;MSTIGNPVFNTSVTENQKDTGLGGLPIALIVIGVILLLVLIAVAAFFVTRAIRDRRRNHGEYRPQFEELHHAKDLPYLQPPAVEGLI
;
A
#
# COMPACT_ATOMS: atom_id res chain seq x y z
N MET A 1 -64.67 40.99 -43.94
CA MET A 1 -63.88 39.75 -44.15
C MET A 1 -62.48 40.04 -43.61
N SER A 2 -62.16 39.58 -42.40
CA SER A 2 -60.90 39.88 -41.71
C SER A 2 -60.11 38.58 -41.59
N THR A 3 -58.90 38.56 -42.16
CA THR A 3 -57.99 37.42 -42.11
C THR A 3 -57.15 37.54 -40.85
N ILE A 4 -57.36 36.65 -39.88
CA ILE A 4 -56.53 36.55 -38.68
C ILE A 4 -55.30 35.73 -39.05
N GLY A 5 -54.12 36.38 -39.07
CA GLY A 5 -52.84 35.70 -39.24
C GLY A 5 -52.39 35.05 -37.93
N ASN A 6 -52.01 33.77 -37.97
CA ASN A 6 -51.50 33.06 -36.80
C ASN A 6 -50.07 33.54 -36.44
N PRO A 7 -49.74 33.73 -35.15
CA PRO A 7 -48.37 34.03 -34.74
C PRO A 7 -47.49 32.79 -34.85
N VAL A 8 -46.37 32.91 -35.58
CA VAL A 8 -45.33 31.88 -35.62
C VAL A 8 -44.48 32.01 -34.36
N PHE A 9 -44.55 31.01 -33.48
CA PHE A 9 -43.70 30.91 -32.29
C PHE A 9 -42.34 30.31 -32.69
N ASN A 10 -41.31 31.14 -32.76
CA ASN A 10 -39.94 30.67 -32.98
C ASN A 10 -39.36 30.21 -31.64
N THR A 11 -39.47 28.92 -31.35
CA THR A 11 -38.75 28.32 -30.22
C THR A 11 -37.28 28.20 -30.61
N SER A 12 -36.45 29.14 -30.17
CA SER A 12 -35.00 28.96 -30.22
C SER A 12 -34.66 27.81 -29.26
N VAL A 13 -34.42 26.63 -29.81
CA VAL A 13 -33.82 25.52 -29.06
C VAL A 13 -32.43 25.99 -28.67
N THR A 14 -32.26 26.37 -27.40
CA THR A 14 -30.94 26.57 -26.83
C THR A 14 -30.27 25.21 -26.80
N GLU A 15 -29.51 24.89 -27.84
CA GLU A 15 -28.58 23.77 -27.80
C GLU A 15 -27.61 24.06 -26.65
N ASN A 16 -27.68 23.24 -25.61
CA ASN A 16 -26.66 23.23 -24.57
C ASN A 16 -25.36 22.84 -25.24
N GLN A 17 -24.57 23.83 -25.62
CA GLN A 17 -23.21 23.66 -26.09
C GLN A 17 -22.46 22.93 -24.98
N LYS A 18 -22.25 21.62 -25.16
CA LYS A 18 -21.39 20.82 -24.28
C LYS A 18 -19.98 21.34 -24.48
N ASP A 19 -19.52 22.17 -23.55
CA ASP A 19 -18.13 22.57 -23.47
C ASP A 19 -17.26 21.31 -23.42
N THR A 20 -16.61 21.01 -24.55
CA THR A 20 -15.76 19.84 -24.79
C THR A 20 -14.38 19.94 -24.13
N GLY A 21 -14.19 20.94 -23.27
CA GLY A 21 -13.06 20.99 -22.36
C GLY A 21 -13.27 20.00 -21.21
N LEU A 22 -12.25 19.21 -20.88
CA LEU A 22 -12.22 18.49 -19.62
C LEU A 22 -12.39 19.53 -18.51
N GLY A 23 -13.59 19.64 -17.95
CA GLY A 23 -13.92 20.62 -16.92
C GLY A 23 -12.99 20.50 -15.70
N GLY A 24 -13.10 21.44 -14.76
CA GLY A 24 -12.27 21.41 -13.54
C GLY A 24 -12.41 20.12 -12.72
N LEU A 25 -13.51 19.38 -12.90
CA LEU A 25 -13.81 18.13 -12.18
C LEU A 25 -12.78 17.01 -12.48
N PRO A 26 -12.50 16.61 -13.74
CA PRO A 26 -11.42 15.67 -14.05
C PRO A 26 -10.06 16.01 -13.42
N ILE A 27 -9.66 17.28 -13.51
CA ILE A 27 -8.37 17.75 -12.98
C ILE A 27 -8.33 17.58 -11.45
N ALA A 28 -9.40 17.95 -10.76
CA ALA A 28 -9.50 17.79 -9.30
C ALA A 28 -9.36 16.33 -8.86
N LEU A 29 -9.98 15.39 -9.59
CA LEU A 29 -9.89 13.96 -9.28
C LEU A 29 -8.46 13.42 -9.46
N ILE A 30 -7.76 13.85 -10.52
CA ILE A 30 -6.36 13.46 -10.76
C ILE A 30 -5.47 13.95 -9.61
N VAL A 31 -5.62 15.21 -9.19
CA VAL A 31 -4.82 15.79 -8.09
C VAL A 31 -5.06 15.03 -6.79
N ILE A 32 -6.31 14.75 -6.43
CA ILE A 32 -6.65 13.96 -5.24
C ILE A 32 -6.04 12.55 -5.34
N GLY A 33 -6.14 11.91 -6.51
CA GLY A 33 -5.57 10.59 -6.75
C GLY A 33 -4.05 10.56 -6.55
N VAL A 34 -3.33 11.56 -7.06
CA VAL A 34 -1.87 11.67 -6.89
C VAL A 34 -1.50 11.89 -5.42
N ILE A 35 -2.24 12.72 -4.69
CA ILE A 35 -1.99 12.96 -3.25
C ILE A 35 -2.17 11.66 -2.47
N LEU A 36 -3.26 10.92 -2.71
CA LEU A 36 -3.51 9.64 -2.04
C LEU A 36 -2.42 8.61 -2.35
N LEU A 37 -1.97 8.54 -3.62
CA LEU A 37 -0.89 7.65 -4.01
C LEU A 37 0.41 7.97 -3.28
N LEU A 38 0.79 9.25 -3.18
CA LEU A 38 1.99 9.66 -2.46
C LEU A 38 1.91 9.32 -0.97
N VAL A 39 0.74 9.50 -0.35
CA VAL A 39 0.52 9.10 1.05
C VAL A 39 0.69 7.60 1.23
N LEU A 40 0.12 6.78 0.34
CA LEU A 40 0.28 5.32 0.40
C LEU A 40 1.74 4.90 0.22
N ILE A 41 2.47 5.51 -0.71
CA ILE A 41 3.90 5.26 -0.91
C ILE A 41 4.69 5.63 0.35
N ALA A 42 4.41 6.78 0.97
CA ALA A 42 5.09 7.20 2.19
C ALA A 42 4.85 6.23 3.35
N VAL A 43 3.60 5.76 3.53
CA VAL A 43 3.25 4.75 4.53
C VAL A 43 3.97 3.43 4.26
N ALA A 44 3.96 2.96 3.01
CA ALA A 44 4.67 1.73 2.62
C ALA A 44 6.17 1.84 2.87
N ALA A 45 6.80 2.96 2.47
CA ALA A 45 8.21 3.22 2.71
C ALA A 45 8.53 3.28 4.22
N PHE A 46 7.64 3.86 5.03
CA PHE A 46 7.78 3.86 6.49
C PHE A 46 7.76 2.45 7.07
N PHE A 47 6.84 1.59 6.64
CA PHE A 47 6.80 0.20 7.10
C PHE A 47 8.03 -0.60 6.66
N VAL A 48 8.46 -0.45 5.41
CA VAL A 48 9.67 -1.14 4.90
C VAL A 48 10.91 -0.69 5.67
N THR A 49 11.10 0.63 5.85
CA THR A 49 12.24 1.16 6.59
C THR A 49 12.19 0.76 8.06
N ARG A 50 11.01 0.76 8.69
CA ARG A 50 10.82 0.24 10.05
C ARG A 50 11.16 -1.24 10.16
N ALA A 51 10.64 -2.08 9.25
CA ALA A 51 10.91 -3.52 9.26
C ALA A 51 12.39 -3.83 9.03
N ILE A 52 13.05 -3.12 8.11
CA ILE A 52 14.51 -3.25 7.90
C ILE A 52 15.26 -2.80 9.16
N ARG A 53 14.85 -1.69 9.80
CA ARG A 53 15.50 -1.19 11.00
C ARG A 53 15.32 -2.15 12.19
N ASP A 54 14.13 -2.71 12.37
CA ASP A 54 13.85 -3.71 13.39
C ASP A 54 14.64 -5.00 13.12
N ARG A 55 14.71 -5.45 11.85
CA ARG A 55 15.54 -6.59 11.46
C ARG A 55 17.02 -6.35 11.73
N ARG A 56 17.55 -5.15 11.45
CA ARG A 56 18.94 -4.79 11.78
C ARG A 56 19.21 -4.77 13.28
N ARG A 57 18.24 -4.37 14.11
CA ARG A 57 18.36 -4.41 15.57
C ARG A 57 18.35 -5.86 16.10
N ASN A 58 17.56 -6.73 15.49
CA ASN A 58 17.39 -8.12 15.94
C ASN A 58 18.45 -9.10 15.39
N HIS A 59 19.23 -8.71 14.36
CA HIS A 59 20.33 -9.52 13.84
C HIS A 59 21.61 -9.45 14.71
N GLY A 60 21.69 -8.52 15.66
CA GLY A 60 22.73 -8.47 16.69
C GLY A 60 22.22 -8.76 18.10
N GLU A 61 20.93 -9.07 18.23
CA GLU A 61 20.31 -9.40 19.51
C GLU A 61 20.56 -10.89 19.77
N TYR A 62 21.63 -11.19 20.49
CA TYR A 62 21.94 -12.52 21.00
C TYR A 62 20.69 -13.06 21.71
N ARG A 63 20.07 -14.09 21.13
CA ARG A 63 18.95 -14.82 21.75
C ARG A 63 19.52 -16.11 22.31
N PRO A 64 20.07 -16.11 23.54
CA PRO A 64 20.76 -17.27 24.12
C PRO A 64 19.89 -18.53 24.07
N GLN A 65 18.58 -18.36 24.29
CA GLN A 65 17.60 -19.45 24.25
C GLN A 65 17.53 -20.18 22.89
N PHE A 66 17.80 -19.51 21.77
CA PHE A 66 17.70 -20.13 20.44
C PHE A 66 19.03 -20.69 19.94
N GLU A 67 20.14 -20.01 20.23
CA GLU A 67 21.48 -20.44 19.82
C GLU A 67 21.94 -21.66 20.61
N GLU A 68 21.68 -21.72 21.92
CA GLU A 68 22.05 -22.87 22.76
C GLU A 68 21.30 -24.16 22.37
N LEU A 69 20.01 -24.05 22.00
CA LEU A 69 19.19 -25.20 21.60
C LEU A 69 19.54 -25.74 20.21
N HIS A 70 19.97 -24.89 19.27
CA HIS A 70 20.43 -25.34 17.96
C HIS A 70 21.85 -25.94 18.05
N HIS A 71 22.72 -25.36 18.87
CA HIS A 71 24.07 -25.88 19.06
C HIS A 71 24.06 -27.27 19.71
N ALA A 72 23.16 -27.51 20.68
CA ALA A 72 23.01 -28.81 21.35
C ALA A 72 22.48 -29.93 20.43
N LYS A 73 21.82 -29.58 19.32
CA LYS A 73 21.18 -30.53 18.41
C LYS A 73 22.10 -31.01 17.29
N ASP A 74 23.09 -30.19 16.93
CA ASP A 74 24.02 -30.46 15.82
C ASP A 74 25.38 -31.02 16.29
N LEU A 75 25.51 -31.44 17.55
CA LEU A 75 26.73 -32.14 17.98
C LEU A 75 26.82 -33.51 17.30
N PRO A 76 28.02 -33.89 16.80
CA PRO A 76 28.26 -35.27 16.42
C PRO A 76 27.99 -36.16 17.62
N TYR A 77 27.50 -37.38 17.38
CA TYR A 77 27.23 -38.35 18.43
C TYR A 77 28.48 -38.52 19.31
N LEU A 78 28.45 -37.94 20.51
CA LEU A 78 29.39 -38.28 21.56
C LEU A 78 28.96 -39.63 22.12
N GLN A 79 29.90 -40.57 22.13
CA GLN A 79 29.68 -41.82 22.85
C GLN A 79 29.35 -41.47 24.31
N PRO A 80 28.28 -42.04 24.88
CA PRO A 80 28.01 -41.85 26.29
C PRO A 80 29.26 -42.28 27.07
N PRO A 81 29.65 -41.52 28.12
CA PRO A 81 30.81 -41.86 28.91
C PRO A 81 30.70 -43.32 29.35
N ALA A 82 31.78 -44.07 29.19
CA ALA A 82 31.81 -45.48 29.54
C ALA A 82 31.42 -45.64 31.02
N VAL A 83 30.56 -46.61 31.29
CA VAL A 83 30.12 -47.00 32.65
C VAL A 83 31.29 -47.43 33.54
N GLU A 84 32.47 -47.62 32.95
CA GLU A 84 33.75 -48.01 33.57
C GLU A 84 34.30 -46.97 34.57
N GLY A 85 33.68 -45.79 34.71
CA GLY A 85 34.02 -44.78 35.72
C GLY A 85 33.02 -44.62 36.87
N LEU A 86 31.93 -45.40 36.91
CA LEU A 86 30.99 -45.47 38.05
C LEU A 86 31.36 -46.66 38.94
N ILE A 87 32.35 -46.43 39.79
CA ILE A 87 32.58 -47.21 41.01
C ILE A 87 32.50 -46.28 42.22
#